data_AF-A0A7S3IUX0-F1
#
_entry.id   AF-A0A7S3IUX0-F1
#
_cell.length_a   1.000
_cell.length_b   1.000
_cell.length_c   1.000
_cell.angle_alpha   90.00
_cell.angle_beta   90.00
_cell.angle_gamma   90.00
#
_symmetry.space_group_name_H-M   'P 1'
#
loop_
_entity.id
_entity.type
_entity.pdbx_description
1 polymer ?
#
loop_
_entity_poly.entity_id
_entity_poly.type
_entity_poly.pdbx_seq_one_letter_code
_entity_poly.pdbx_strand_id
1 'polypeptide(L)'
;MTVQVMFTELPTKELDPHIDLVLSALIKKATDTNHFVSEQAEKALAMVCNACTDTKVLNSLQQINGRGNNIKQKVCACYCNLIAKIGTKLKTFKECERLVKSVVQMLSEGAIEVRNQAKLAILTIKNNFPNGREFDGLMLRCNLTDRQLEQ
;
A
#
# COMPACT_ATOMS: atom_id res chain seq x y z
N MET A 1 -18.10 18.73 -7.38
CA MET A 1 -17.45 18.21 -6.16
C MET A 1 -16.31 17.30 -6.60
N THR A 2 -15.06 17.60 -6.25
CA THR A 2 -13.90 16.77 -6.64
C THR A 2 -13.79 15.56 -5.72
N VAL A 3 -13.20 14.46 -6.20
CA VAL A 3 -12.96 13.24 -5.40
C VAL A 3 -12.21 13.55 -4.11
N GLN A 4 -11.27 14.48 -4.14
CA GLN A 4 -10.55 14.96 -2.97
C GLN A 4 -11.49 15.56 -1.90
N VAL A 5 -12.38 16.48 -2.29
CA VAL A 5 -13.34 17.09 -1.35
C VAL A 5 -14.29 16.03 -0.79
N MET A 6 -14.74 15.08 -1.61
CA MET A 6 -15.60 13.99 -1.15
C MET A 6 -14.95 13.12 -0.07
N PHE A 7 -13.67 12.75 -0.21
CA PHE A 7 -12.95 11.91 0.77
C PHE A 7 -12.51 12.69 2.03
N THR A 8 -12.53 14.02 2.00
CA THR A 8 -12.29 14.86 3.18
C THR A 8 -13.58 15.12 3.96
N GLU A 9 -14.71 15.34 3.26
CA GLU A 9 -15.96 15.82 3.87
C GLU A 9 -16.93 14.70 4.24
N LEU A 10 -16.84 13.52 3.61
CA LEU A 10 -17.74 12.41 3.90
C LEU A 10 -17.20 11.48 4.99
N PRO A 11 -18.08 10.92 5.84
CA PRO A 11 -17.68 9.96 6.84
C PRO A 11 -17.24 8.63 6.19
N THR A 12 -16.23 7.98 6.76
CA THR A 12 -15.64 6.72 6.26
C THR A 12 -16.67 5.65 5.90
N LYS A 13 -17.76 5.53 6.67
CA LYS A 13 -18.85 4.56 6.44
C LYS A 13 -19.54 4.70 5.08
N GLU A 14 -19.56 5.90 4.51
CA GLU A 14 -20.17 6.20 3.20
C GLU A 14 -19.15 6.06 2.07
N LEU A 15 -17.85 6.13 2.38
CA LEU A 15 -16.75 5.99 1.41
C LEU A 15 -16.36 4.54 1.16
N ASP A 16 -16.32 3.71 2.21
CA ASP A 16 -15.90 2.31 2.16
C ASP A 16 -16.64 1.45 1.11
N PRO A 17 -17.94 1.63 0.82
CA PRO A 17 -18.61 0.87 -0.25
C PRO A 17 -18.09 1.17 -1.66
N HIS A 18 -17.52 2.36 -1.88
CA HIS A 18 -17.14 2.85 -3.21
C HIS A 18 -15.63 2.79 -3.48
N ILE A 19 -14.83 2.52 -2.45
CA ILE A 19 -13.37 2.49 -2.53
C ILE A 19 -12.82 1.55 -3.61
N ASP A 20 -13.40 0.37 -3.83
CA ASP A 20 -12.90 -0.59 -4.83
C ASP A 20 -12.87 0.04 -6.23
N LEU A 21 -13.94 0.76 -6.59
CA LEU A 21 -14.08 1.46 -7.86
C LEU A 21 -13.11 2.65 -7.94
N VAL A 22 -13.08 3.47 -6.90
CA VAL A 22 -12.26 4.70 -6.85
C VAL A 22 -10.78 4.36 -6.92
N LEU A 23 -10.33 3.39 -6.12
CA LEU A 23 -8.94 2.99 -6.02
C LEU A 23 -8.44 2.36 -7.33
N SER A 24 -9.26 1.51 -7.98
CA SER A 24 -8.95 0.96 -9.30
C SER A 24 -8.82 2.06 -10.38
N ALA A 25 -9.73 3.03 -10.39
CA ALA A 25 -9.71 4.13 -11.35
C ALA A 25 -8.51 5.06 -11.14
N LEU A 26 -8.24 5.42 -9.88
CA LEU A 26 -7.13 6.29 -9.51
C LEU A 26 -5.77 5.64 -9.78
N ILE A 27 -5.61 4.34 -9.50
CA ILE A 27 -4.36 3.63 -9.82
C ILE A 27 -4.09 3.65 -11.33
N LYS A 28 -5.10 3.43 -12.17
CA LYS A 28 -4.94 3.54 -13.63
C LYS A 28 -4.53 4.96 -14.04
N LYS A 29 -5.15 5.99 -13.46
CA LYS A 29 -4.81 7.40 -13.73
C LYS A 29 -3.43 7.81 -13.21
N ALA A 30 -2.96 7.20 -12.13
CA ALA A 30 -1.59 7.39 -11.64
C ALA A 30 -0.53 6.74 -12.55
N THR A 31 -0.93 5.96 -13.57
CA THR A 31 0.00 5.42 -14.59
C THR A 31 -0.03 6.18 -15.91
N ASP A 32 -0.76 7.31 -15.97
CA ASP A 32 -0.84 8.15 -17.15
C ASP A 32 0.51 8.80 -17.48
N THR A 33 0.78 9.04 -18.76
CA THR A 33 2.02 9.70 -19.20
C THR A 33 2.00 11.20 -18.94
N ASN A 34 0.81 11.78 -18.75
CA ASN A 34 0.67 13.17 -18.35
C ASN A 34 1.02 13.32 -16.86
N HIS A 35 2.18 13.92 -16.59
CA HIS A 35 2.69 14.12 -15.23
C HIS A 35 1.70 14.84 -14.31
N PHE A 36 0.99 15.85 -14.80
CA PHE A 36 0.01 16.59 -14.00
C PHE A 36 -1.16 15.67 -13.57
N VAL A 37 -1.66 14.84 -14.49
CA VAL A 37 -2.75 13.88 -14.19
C VAL A 37 -2.26 12.82 -13.20
N SER A 38 -1.06 12.27 -13.43
CA SER A 38 -0.46 11.26 -12.55
C SER A 38 -0.28 11.80 -11.13
N GLU A 39 0.28 13.00 -10.97
CA GLU A 39 0.54 13.60 -9.67
C GLU A 39 -0.76 13.87 -8.88
N GLN A 40 -1.80 14.39 -9.55
CA GLN A 40 -3.09 14.61 -8.91
C GLN A 40 -3.76 13.29 -8.52
N ALA A 41 -3.61 12.24 -9.33
CA ALA A 41 -4.12 10.91 -9.00
C ALA A 41 -3.39 10.30 -7.79
N GLU A 42 -2.07 10.49 -7.66
CA GLU A 42 -1.30 10.04 -6.50
C GLU A 42 -1.71 10.74 -5.20
N LYS A 43 -1.91 12.07 -5.25
CA LYS A 43 -2.44 12.82 -4.10
C LYS A 43 -3.80 12.28 -3.69
N ALA A 44 -4.69 12.03 -4.67
CA ALA A 44 -5.99 11.42 -4.42
C ALA A 44 -5.88 10.01 -3.79
N LEU A 45 -4.97 9.16 -4.29
CA LEU A 45 -4.73 7.82 -3.72
C LEU A 45 -4.29 7.89 -2.25
N ALA A 46 -3.38 8.79 -1.92
CA ALA A 46 -2.93 8.97 -0.54
C ALA A 46 -4.10 9.37 0.39
N MET A 47 -4.97 10.27 -0.06
CA MET A 47 -6.16 10.67 0.71
C MET A 47 -7.16 9.54 0.88
N VAL A 48 -7.41 8.75 -0.17
CA VAL A 48 -8.29 7.57 -0.08
C VAL A 48 -7.75 6.56 0.93
N CYS A 49 -6.44 6.30 0.91
CA CYS A 49 -5.79 5.41 1.89
C CYS A 49 -5.97 5.92 3.34
N ASN A 50 -5.96 7.24 3.53
CA ASN A 50 -6.11 7.87 4.84
C ASN A 50 -7.56 7.94 5.34
N ALA A 51 -8.53 8.21 4.46
CA ALA A 51 -9.94 8.41 4.82
C ALA A 51 -10.72 7.10 5.02
N CYS A 52 -10.35 6.02 4.34
CA CYS A 52 -11.02 4.72 4.43
C CYS A 52 -10.49 3.83 5.55
N THR A 53 -11.22 2.76 5.89
CA THR A 53 -10.72 1.77 6.86
C THR A 53 -9.56 0.95 6.31
N ASP A 54 -8.58 0.67 7.17
CA ASP A 54 -7.32 0.00 6.76
C ASP A 54 -7.57 -1.39 6.16
N THR A 55 -8.49 -2.15 6.75
CA THR A 55 -8.91 -3.46 6.24
C THR A 55 -9.54 -3.37 4.87
N LYS A 56 -10.38 -2.35 4.63
CA LYS A 56 -11.04 -2.19 3.33
C LYS A 56 -10.05 -1.74 2.26
N VAL A 57 -9.14 -0.81 2.56
CA VAL A 57 -8.05 -0.40 1.66
C VAL A 57 -7.20 -1.62 1.27
N LEU A 58 -6.77 -2.43 2.24
CA LEU A 58 -6.00 -3.65 1.99
C LEU A 58 -6.75 -4.64 1.09
N ASN A 59 -8.02 -4.94 1.39
CA ASN A 59 -8.84 -5.83 0.58
C ASN A 59 -8.94 -5.32 -0.86
N SER A 60 -9.18 -4.01 -1.04
CA SER A 60 -9.32 -3.39 -2.36
C SER A 60 -8.03 -3.48 -3.17
N LEU A 61 -6.89 -3.18 -2.55
CA LEU A 61 -5.57 -3.27 -3.19
C LEU A 61 -5.26 -4.69 -3.67
N GLN A 62 -5.61 -5.71 -2.88
CA GLN A 62 -5.36 -7.10 -3.24
C GLN A 62 -6.19 -7.59 -4.44
N GLN A 63 -7.32 -6.94 -4.75
CA GLN A 63 -8.12 -7.27 -5.93
C GLN A 63 -7.60 -6.62 -7.22
N ILE A 64 -6.63 -5.71 -7.14
CA ILE A 64 -6.10 -5.00 -8.31
C ILE A 64 -5.11 -5.91 -9.05
N ASN A 65 -5.64 -6.61 -10.04
CA ASN A 65 -4.87 -7.50 -10.93
C ASN A 65 -4.25 -6.70 -12.09
N GLY A 66 -3.18 -5.96 -11.81
CA GLY A 66 -2.41 -5.22 -12.82
C GLY A 66 -1.12 -5.96 -13.21
N ARG A 67 -0.97 -6.33 -14.49
CA ARG A 67 0.29 -6.93 -14.99
C ARG A 67 1.41 -5.91 -15.24
N GLY A 68 1.07 -4.65 -15.51
CA GLY A 68 2.05 -3.62 -15.84
C GLY A 68 2.87 -3.16 -14.64
N ASN A 69 4.17 -2.99 -14.82
CA ASN A 69 5.11 -2.55 -13.78
C ASN A 69 4.67 -1.25 -13.09
N ASN A 70 4.17 -0.28 -13.88
CA ASN A 70 3.67 0.99 -13.34
C ASN A 70 2.48 0.79 -12.39
N ILE A 71 1.55 -0.12 -12.69
CA ILE A 71 0.42 -0.42 -11.81
C ILE A 71 0.91 -1.04 -10.50
N LYS A 72 1.82 -2.02 -10.60
CA LYS A 72 2.41 -2.67 -9.41
C LYS A 72 3.15 -1.67 -8.52
N GLN A 73 3.86 -0.72 -9.12
CA GLN A 73 4.51 0.36 -8.40
C GLN A 73 3.51 1.21 -7.62
N LYS A 74 2.39 1.62 -8.24
CA LYS A 74 1.36 2.41 -7.55
C LYS A 74 0.63 1.63 -6.47
N VAL A 75 0.37 0.33 -6.69
CA VAL A 75 -0.18 -0.56 -5.65
C VAL A 75 0.78 -0.66 -4.47
N CYS A 76 2.08 -0.85 -4.72
CA CYS A 76 3.10 -0.90 -3.68
C CYS A 76 3.18 0.43 -2.89
N ALA A 77 3.10 1.58 -3.57
CA ALA A 77 3.05 2.89 -2.91
C ALA A 77 1.81 3.03 -1.99
N CYS A 78 0.66 2.48 -2.39
CA CYS A 78 -0.53 2.45 -1.53
C CYS A 78 -0.31 1.56 -0.29
N TYR A 79 0.37 0.40 -0.42
CA TYR A 79 0.77 -0.40 0.74
C TYR A 79 1.71 0.38 1.68
N CYS A 80 2.67 1.15 1.14
CA CYS A 80 3.53 2.02 1.96
C CYS A 80 2.71 3.04 2.74
N ASN A 81 1.77 3.73 2.07
CA ASN A 81 0.90 4.71 2.72
C ASN A 81 0.04 4.07 3.81
N LEU A 82 -0.49 2.88 3.56
CA LEU A 82 -1.27 2.13 4.55
C LEU A 82 -0.41 1.74 5.77
N ILE A 83 0.80 1.24 5.56
CA ILE A 83 1.74 0.91 6.63
C ILE A 83 2.09 2.15 7.46
N ALA A 84 2.40 3.27 6.79
CA ALA A 84 2.74 4.52 7.45
C ALA A 84 1.56 5.06 8.28
N LYS A 85 0.34 4.98 7.75
CA LYS A 85 -0.90 5.37 8.45
C LYS A 85 -1.15 4.52 9.69
N ILE A 86 -1.01 3.19 9.57
CA ILE A 86 -1.23 2.27 10.69
C ILE A 86 -0.16 2.50 11.79
N GLY A 87 1.10 2.72 11.39
CA GLY A 87 2.19 3.08 12.28
C GLY A 87 2.43 2.05 13.39
N THR A 88 2.53 2.52 14.64
CA THR A 88 2.81 1.65 15.81
C THR A 88 1.69 0.64 16.10
N LYS A 89 0.47 0.86 15.59
CA LYS A 89 -0.66 -0.07 15.70
C LYS A 89 -0.53 -1.28 14.76
N LEU A 90 0.51 -1.34 13.94
CA LEU A 90 0.72 -2.42 12.98
C LEU A 90 0.83 -3.78 13.66
N LYS A 91 1.31 -3.83 14.91
CA LYS A 91 1.39 -5.07 15.70
C LYS A 91 0.02 -5.66 16.06
N THR A 92 -0.95 -4.82 16.35
CA THR A 92 -2.30 -5.23 16.76
C THR A 92 -3.27 -5.24 15.58
N PHE A 93 -2.82 -4.83 14.40
CA PHE A 93 -3.61 -4.90 13.18
C PHE A 93 -3.82 -6.38 12.78
N LYS A 94 -5.07 -6.82 12.82
CA LYS A 94 -5.47 -8.22 12.56
C LYS A 94 -4.91 -8.77 11.25
N GLU A 95 -4.86 -7.95 10.21
CA GLU A 95 -4.44 -8.34 8.87
C GLU A 95 -2.95 -8.01 8.59
N CYS A 96 -2.16 -7.72 9.64
CA CYS A 96 -0.76 -7.34 9.52
C CYS A 96 0.07 -8.36 8.74
N GLU A 97 -0.04 -9.65 9.08
CA GLU A 97 0.71 -10.70 8.38
C GLU A 97 0.37 -10.75 6.89
N ARG A 98 -0.90 -10.52 6.54
CA ARG A 98 -1.37 -10.52 5.15
C ARG A 98 -0.85 -9.30 4.38
N LEU A 99 -0.84 -8.13 5.02
CA LEU A 99 -0.25 -6.91 4.48
C LEU A 99 1.26 -7.09 4.24
N VAL A 100 1.99 -7.60 5.23
CA VAL A 100 3.44 -7.82 5.15
C VAL A 100 3.77 -8.85 4.08
N LYS A 101 3.05 -9.97 4.00
CA LYS A 101 3.19 -10.96 2.90
C LYS A 101 3.03 -10.32 1.52
N SER A 102 2.06 -9.41 1.37
CA SER A 102 1.84 -8.71 0.10
C SER A 102 3.06 -7.83 -0.27
N VAL A 103 3.65 -7.13 0.70
CA VAL A 103 4.88 -6.33 0.48
C VAL A 103 6.10 -7.21 0.21
N VAL A 104 6.26 -8.31 0.95
CA VAL A 104 7.38 -9.25 0.73
C VAL A 104 7.33 -9.84 -0.68
N GLN A 105 6.14 -10.16 -1.19
CA GLN A 105 5.98 -10.63 -2.57
C GLN A 105 6.45 -9.59 -3.60
N MET A 106 6.25 -8.30 -3.33
CA MET A 106 6.68 -7.20 -4.21
C MET A 106 8.21 -7.05 -4.26
N LEU A 107 8.97 -7.61 -3.32
CA LEU A 107 10.45 -7.63 -3.38
C LEU A 107 10.97 -8.55 -4.49
N SER A 108 10.15 -9.48 -4.99
CA SER A 108 10.51 -10.37 -6.10
C SER A 108 10.00 -9.87 -7.45
N GLU A 109 9.51 -8.63 -7.53
CA GLU A 109 9.04 -8.05 -8.79
C GLU A 109 10.21 -7.69 -9.71
N GLY A 110 10.00 -7.88 -11.03
CA GLY A 110 11.04 -7.64 -12.03
C GLY A 110 11.47 -6.18 -12.13
N ALA A 111 10.55 -5.24 -11.87
CA ALA A 111 10.82 -3.81 -11.87
C ALA A 111 11.54 -3.35 -10.60
N ILE A 112 12.67 -2.68 -10.76
CA ILE A 112 13.51 -2.21 -9.66
C ILE A 112 12.79 -1.17 -8.78
N GLU A 113 11.94 -0.34 -9.39
CA GLU A 113 11.17 0.70 -8.72
C GLU A 113 10.18 0.08 -7.73
N VAL A 114 9.58 -1.05 -8.09
CA VAL A 114 8.66 -1.80 -7.22
C VAL A 114 9.42 -2.41 -6.04
N ARG A 115 10.58 -3.02 -6.31
CA ARG A 115 11.45 -3.57 -5.24
C ARG A 115 11.91 -2.50 -4.28
N ASN A 116 12.37 -1.35 -4.78
CA ASN A 116 12.81 -0.23 -3.95
C ASN A 116 11.68 0.29 -3.07
N GLN A 117 10.47 0.42 -3.61
CA GLN A 117 9.29 0.81 -2.83
C GLN A 117 8.96 -0.21 -1.74
N ALA A 118 9.04 -1.50 -2.06
CA ALA A 118 8.83 -2.58 -1.10
C ALA A 118 9.90 -2.58 0.02
N LYS A 119 11.17 -2.30 -0.30
CA LYS A 119 12.24 -2.15 0.70
C LYS A 119 11.96 -1.00 1.67
N LEU A 120 11.47 0.14 1.16
CA LEU A 120 11.06 1.27 2.01
C LEU A 120 9.88 0.90 2.92
N ALA A 121 8.92 0.11 2.41
CA ALA A 121 7.84 -0.43 3.24
C ALA A 121 8.38 -1.34 4.35
N ILE A 122 9.29 -2.28 4.05
CA ILE A 122 9.90 -3.16 5.05
C ILE A 122 10.68 -2.37 6.10
N LEU A 123 11.44 -1.35 5.70
CA LEU A 123 12.14 -0.48 6.64
C LEU A 123 11.17 0.27 7.56
N THR A 124 10.06 0.77 6.99
CA THR A 124 9.00 1.44 7.76
C THR A 124 8.33 0.47 8.74
N ILE A 125 8.08 -0.77 8.31
CA ILE A 125 7.60 -1.84 9.20
C ILE A 125 8.61 -2.04 10.33
N LYS A 126 9.89 -2.26 10.03
CA LYS A 126 10.95 -2.44 11.04
C LYS A 126 10.97 -1.32 12.07
N ASN A 127 10.85 -0.07 11.64
CA ASN A 127 10.83 1.10 12.53
C ASN A 127 9.60 1.12 13.48
N ASN A 128 8.49 0.47 13.11
CA ASN A 128 7.31 0.33 13.97
C ASN A 128 7.45 -0.83 15.00
N PHE A 129 8.49 -1.65 14.90
CA PHE A 129 8.78 -2.74 15.83
C PHE A 129 10.00 -2.40 16.70
N PRO A 130 9.83 -1.98 17.97
CA PRO A 130 10.95 -1.69 18.87
C PRO A 130 11.82 -2.91 19.21
N ASN A 131 11.30 -4.14 19.05
CA ASN A 131 12.03 -5.37 19.33
C ASN A 131 12.33 -6.10 18.02
N GLY A 132 13.63 -6.26 17.70
CA GLY A 132 14.08 -6.96 16.50
C GLY A 132 13.53 -8.38 16.39
N ARG A 133 13.39 -9.10 17.50
CA ARG A 133 12.88 -10.50 17.48
C ARG A 133 11.44 -10.62 16.98
N GLU A 134 10.59 -9.65 17.32
CA GLU A 134 9.19 -9.65 16.86
C GLU A 134 9.11 -9.36 15.37
N PHE A 135 9.94 -8.43 14.89
CA PHE A 135 10.09 -8.15 13.47
C PHE A 135 10.61 -9.39 12.72
N ASP A 136 11.70 -9.99 13.18
CA ASP A 136 12.29 -11.19 12.56
C ASP A 136 11.28 -12.35 12.53
N GLY A 137 10.55 -12.58 13.62
CA GLY A 137 9.49 -13.59 13.68
C GLY A 137 8.31 -13.31 12.75
N LEU A 138 7.99 -12.03 12.47
CA LEU A 138 6.99 -11.65 11.47
C LEU A 138 7.52 -11.87 10.05
N MET A 139 8.76 -11.47 9.78
CA MET A 139 9.39 -11.63 8.46
C MET A 139 9.56 -13.10 8.08
N LEU A 140 9.92 -13.96 9.05
CA LEU A 140 10.03 -15.40 8.86
C LEU A 140 8.66 -16.03 8.49
N ARG A 141 7.58 -15.64 9.18
CA ARG A 141 6.21 -16.10 8.85
C ARG A 141 5.73 -15.61 7.49
N CYS A 142 6.30 -14.52 6.99
CA CYS A 142 6.00 -13.95 5.68
C CYS A 142 6.92 -14.49 4.57
N ASN A 143 7.78 -15.46 4.86
CA ASN A 143 8.76 -16.05 3.92
C ASN A 143 9.71 -15.04 3.29
N LEU A 144 10.08 -13.97 4.01
CA LEU A 144 11.16 -13.11 3.52
C LEU A 144 12.47 -13.91 3.54
N THR A 145 13.14 -13.98 2.39
CA THR A 145 14.47 -14.59 2.26
C THR A 145 15.54 -13.50 2.16
N ASP A 146 16.74 -13.75 2.69
CA ASP A 146 17.85 -12.79 2.65
C ASP A 146 18.17 -12.32 1.22
N ARG A 147 18.02 -13.23 0.25
CA ARG A 147 18.18 -12.93 -1.19
C ARG A 147 17.25 -11.84 -1.72
N GLN A 148 16.07 -11.66 -1.13
CA GLN A 148 15.10 -10.63 -1.56
C GLN A 148 15.45 -9.24 -1.03
N LEU A 149 16.25 -9.14 0.04
CA LEU A 149 16.72 -7.86 0.56
C LEU A 149 17.92 -7.32 -0.24
N GLU A 150 18.73 -8.22 -0.80
CA GLU A 150 19.96 -7.92 -1.53
C GLU A 150 19.78 -7.56 -3.03
N GLN A 151 18.60 -7.83 -3.62
CA GLN A 151 18.26 -7.63 -5.06
C GLN A 151 17.54 -6.31 -5.37
#